data_AF-A0A328PMF5-F1
#
_entry.id   AF-A0A328PMF5-F1
#
_cell.length_a   1.000
_cell.length_b   1.000
_cell.length_c   1.000
_cell.angle_alpha   90.00
_cell.angle_beta   90.00
_cell.angle_gamma   90.00
#
_symmetry.space_group_name_H-M   'P 1'
#
loop_
_entity.id
_entity.type
_entity.pdbx_description
1 polymer ?
#
loop_
_entity_poly.entity_id
_entity_poly.type
_entity_poly.pdbx_seq_one_letter_code
_entity_poly.pdbx_strand_id
1 'polypeptide(L)'
;MKNKNYILILMSVLSLLFIIFNIWINFFYVFSFFLIFLISIYGFSNDKDIWYHKSAHIIVSSLIGIFLIAYETLDILFTLVAGEFSQINVNIYVIIFGVLSIIILLSELRYLNKRKEEASKNSNT
;
A
#
# COMPACT_ATOMS: atom_id res chain seq x y z
N MET A 1 -12.18 -1.29 -7.13
CA MET A 1 -12.83 -2.59 -6.89
C MET A 1 -14.20 -2.44 -6.26
N LYS A 2 -15.00 -3.53 -6.27
CA LYS A 2 -16.33 -3.60 -5.63
C LYS A 2 -16.26 -3.64 -4.09
N ASN A 3 -15.25 -4.30 -3.52
CA ASN A 3 -15.13 -4.57 -2.09
C ASN A 3 -14.07 -3.69 -1.38
N LYS A 4 -14.18 -2.36 -1.50
CA LYS A 4 -13.17 -1.41 -0.98
C LYS A 4 -12.98 -1.48 0.55
N ASN A 5 -14.07 -1.67 1.30
CA ASN A 5 -14.00 -1.74 2.77
C ASN A 5 -13.14 -2.92 3.25
N TYR A 6 -13.28 -4.09 2.62
CA TYR A 6 -12.48 -5.27 2.96
C TYR A 6 -10.99 -5.03 2.73
N ILE A 7 -10.66 -4.30 1.66
CA ILE A 7 -9.26 -3.98 1.32
C ILE A 7 -8.67 -3.00 2.31
N LEU A 8 -9.42 -1.97 2.72
CA LEU A 8 -8.99 -1.05 3.77
C LEU A 8 -8.78 -1.76 5.11
N ILE A 9 -9.69 -2.66 5.50
CA ILE A 9 -9.51 -3.49 6.70
C ILE A 9 -8.26 -4.37 6.57
N LEU A 10 -8.09 -5.06 5.43
CA LEU A 10 -6.94 -5.93 5.18
C LEU A 10 -5.62 -5.15 5.31
N MET A 11 -5.53 -3.98 4.65
CA MET A 11 -4.36 -3.12 4.72
C MET A 11 -4.09 -2.63 6.15
N SER A 12 -5.14 -2.24 6.87
CA SER A 12 -5.05 -1.85 8.27
C SER A 12 -4.54 -2.98 9.16
N VAL A 13 -5.08 -4.19 9.04
CA VAL A 13 -4.68 -5.32 9.90
C VAL A 13 -3.25 -5.76 9.58
N LEU A 14 -2.90 -5.90 8.29
CA LEU A 14 -1.56 -6.29 7.88
C LEU A 14 -0.50 -5.26 8.29
N SER A 15 -0.78 -3.97 8.13
CA SER A 15 0.15 -2.92 8.56
C SER A 15 0.39 -2.96 10.07
N LEU A 16 -0.65 -3.19 10.88
CA LEU A 16 -0.51 -3.35 12.34
C LEU A 16 0.37 -4.56 12.71
N LEU A 17 0.17 -5.70 12.05
CA LEU A 17 1.01 -6.89 12.23
C LEU A 17 2.47 -6.60 11.85
N PHE A 18 2.69 -5.90 10.74
CA PHE A 18 4.04 -5.61 10.25
C PHE A 18 4.75 -4.53 11.06
N ILE A 19 4.04 -3.63 11.74
CA ILE A 19 4.64 -2.77 12.77
C ILE A 19 5.31 -3.62 13.84
N ILE A 20 4.61 -4.63 14.37
CA ILE A 20 5.12 -5.49 15.46
C ILE A 20 6.37 -6.24 15.01
N PHE A 21 6.38 -6.83 13.81
CA PHE A 21 7.54 -7.56 13.31
C PHE A 21 8.74 -6.66 12.97
N ASN A 22 8.51 -5.37 12.70
CA ASN A 22 9.55 -4.44 12.28
C ASN A 22 10.08 -3.52 13.39
N ILE A 23 9.53 -3.61 14.60
CA ILE A 23 9.79 -2.63 15.66
C ILE A 23 11.26 -2.55 16.08
N TRP A 24 12.01 -3.65 15.92
CA TRP A 24 13.43 -3.75 16.23
C TRP A 24 14.35 -3.62 15.01
N ILE A 25 13.79 -3.51 13.80
CA ILE A 25 14.56 -3.55 12.55
C ILE A 25 14.89 -2.13 12.10
N ASN A 26 13.88 -1.34 11.75
CA ASN A 26 14.09 0.01 11.21
C ASN A 26 12.87 0.89 11.48
N PHE A 27 13.11 2.09 12.04
CA PHE A 27 12.07 3.08 12.32
C PHE A 27 11.27 3.47 11.08
N PHE A 28 11.91 3.55 9.91
CA PHE A 28 11.24 3.92 8.66
C PHE A 28 10.14 2.91 8.28
N TYR A 29 10.37 1.61 8.48
CA TYR A 29 9.37 0.56 8.26
C TYR A 29 8.18 0.72 9.20
N VAL A 30 8.47 0.86 10.49
CA VAL A 30 7.46 1.05 11.53
C VAL A 30 6.60 2.26 11.24
N PHE A 31 7.23 3.40 10.96
CA PHE A 31 6.54 4.66 10.68
C PHE A 31 5.68 4.57 9.42
N SER A 32 6.19 3.95 8.35
CA SER A 32 5.44 3.79 7.11
C SER A 32 4.23 2.87 7.29
N PHE A 33 4.38 1.74 7.98
CA PHE A 33 3.25 0.87 8.29
C PHE A 33 2.24 1.55 9.21
N PHE A 34 2.69 2.35 10.17
CA PHE A 34 1.81 3.16 11.01
C PHE A 34 1.00 4.18 10.20
N LEU A 35 1.63 4.87 9.23
CA LEU A 35 0.92 5.76 8.31
C LEU A 35 -0.11 5.00 7.48
N ILE A 36 0.26 3.86 6.89
CA ILE A 36 -0.66 3.01 6.12
C ILE A 36 -1.86 2.59 6.99
N PHE A 37 -1.61 2.21 8.24
CA PHE A 37 -2.65 1.85 9.20
C PHE A 37 -3.64 3.00 9.41
N LEU A 38 -3.14 4.20 9.75
CA LEU A 38 -3.99 5.38 9.97
C LEU A 38 -4.81 5.75 8.73
N ILE A 39 -4.18 5.78 7.55
CA ILE A 39 -4.83 6.13 6.29
C ILE A 39 -5.94 5.11 5.97
N SER A 40 -5.66 3.83 6.23
CA SER A 40 -6.61 2.74 5.94
C SER A 40 -7.79 2.73 6.91
N ILE A 41 -7.56 2.93 8.21
CA ILE A 41 -8.63 3.09 9.21
C ILE A 41 -9.47 4.31 8.91
N TYR A 42 -8.86 5.46 8.62
CA TYR A 42 -9.60 6.67 8.32
C TYR A 42 -10.46 6.49 7.07
N GLY A 43 -9.91 5.87 6.02
CA GLY A 43 -10.67 5.54 4.81
C GLY A 43 -11.81 4.55 5.03
N PHE A 44 -11.69 3.66 6.03
CA PHE A 44 -12.75 2.74 6.42
C PHE A 44 -13.84 3.43 7.25
N SER A 45 -13.45 4.25 8.21
CA SER A 45 -14.34 4.88 9.21
C SER A 45 -15.17 6.04 8.65
N ASN A 46 -14.79 6.63 7.52
CA ASN A 46 -15.52 7.77 6.98
C ASN A 46 -16.80 7.31 6.28
N ASP A 47 -17.94 7.74 6.84
CA ASP A 47 -19.26 7.26 6.48
C ASP A 47 -19.92 8.20 5.46
N LYS A 48 -20.28 7.61 4.31
CA LYS A 48 -21.42 7.93 3.42
C LYS A 48 -21.25 8.75 2.13
N ASP A 49 -20.60 9.91 2.03
CA ASP A 49 -20.94 10.76 0.85
C ASP A 49 -19.98 10.77 -0.36
N ILE A 50 -18.76 10.23 -0.26
CA ILE A 50 -17.79 10.37 -1.37
C ILE A 50 -17.02 9.08 -1.61
N TRP A 51 -17.45 8.33 -2.63
CA TRP A 51 -16.76 7.15 -3.16
C TRP A 51 -15.27 7.38 -3.45
N TYR A 52 -14.90 8.60 -3.87
CA TYR A 52 -13.55 8.96 -4.27
C TYR A 52 -12.59 8.94 -3.07
N HIS A 53 -13.10 9.21 -1.86
CA HIS A 53 -12.27 9.18 -0.66
C HIS A 53 -11.72 7.78 -0.39
N LYS A 54 -12.55 6.73 -0.50
CA LYS A 54 -12.07 5.36 -0.25
C LYS A 54 -11.01 4.92 -1.27
N SER A 55 -11.20 5.28 -2.54
CA SER A 55 -10.18 5.02 -3.57
C SER A 55 -8.88 5.78 -3.29
N ALA A 56 -8.97 7.05 -2.89
CA ALA A 56 -7.79 7.84 -2.55
C ALA A 56 -7.00 7.21 -1.38
N HIS A 57 -7.68 6.80 -0.32
CA HIS A 57 -7.03 6.10 0.80
C HIS A 57 -6.37 4.79 0.38
N ILE A 58 -7.03 3.98 -0.45
CA ILE A 58 -6.44 2.75 -0.99
C ILE A 58 -5.18 3.08 -1.83
N ILE A 59 -5.27 4.03 -2.76
CA ILE A 59 -4.18 4.41 -3.65
C ILE A 59 -2.99 4.93 -2.84
N VAL A 60 -3.21 5.86 -1.90
CA VAL A 60 -2.16 6.44 -1.08
C VAL A 60 -1.49 5.37 -0.20
N SER A 61 -2.28 4.53 0.48
CA SER A 61 -1.73 3.41 1.27
C SER A 61 -0.90 2.46 0.40
N SER A 62 -1.35 2.16 -0.82
CA SER A 62 -0.60 1.29 -1.75
C SER A 62 0.67 1.96 -2.26
N LEU A 63 0.68 3.27 -2.51
CA LEU A 63 1.88 4.00 -2.91
C LEU A 63 2.95 3.97 -1.81
N ILE A 64 2.56 4.15 -0.55
CA ILE A 64 3.49 4.02 0.59
C ILE A 64 4.06 2.59 0.64
N GLY A 65 3.23 1.56 0.43
CA GLY A 65 3.69 0.17 0.35
C GLY A 65 4.69 -0.08 -0.80
N ILE A 66 4.53 0.59 -1.94
CA ILE A 66 5.48 0.52 -3.06
C ILE A 66 6.79 1.23 -2.71
N PHE A 67 6.72 2.39 -2.06
CA PHE A 67 7.92 3.09 -1.59
C PHE A 67 8.72 2.27 -0.59
N LEU A 68 8.06 1.46 0.25
CA LEU A 68 8.74 0.53 1.15
C LEU A 68 9.56 -0.52 0.38
N ILE A 69 9.04 -1.11 -0.70
CA ILE A 69 9.82 -2.01 -1.56
C ILE A 69 10.98 -1.28 -2.23
N ALA A 70 10.74 -0.06 -2.72
CA ALA A 70 11.80 0.72 -3.36
C ALA A 70 12.93 1.01 -2.37
N TYR A 71 12.59 1.37 -1.13
CA TYR A 71 13.55 1.57 -0.04
C TYR A 71 14.35 0.30 0.25
N GLU A 72 13.69 -0.84 0.45
CA GLU A 72 14.34 -2.13 0.69
C GLU A 72 15.28 -2.51 -0.47
N THR A 73 14.84 -2.28 -1.70
CA THR A 73 15.64 -2.58 -2.90
C THR A 73 16.88 -1.70 -2.98
N LEU A 74 16.76 -0.41 -2.63
CA LEU A 74 17.89 0.52 -2.58
C LEU A 74 18.87 0.16 -1.48
N ASP A 75 18.39 -0.25 -0.30
CA ASP A 75 19.23 -0.71 0.81
C ASP A 75 20.07 -1.93 0.42
N ILE A 76 19.44 -2.92 -0.22
CA ILE A 76 20.13 -4.08 -0.78
C ILE A 76 21.15 -3.65 -1.84
N LEU A 77 20.76 -2.75 -2.76
CA LEU A 77 21.65 -2.28 -3.82
C LEU A 77 22.88 -1.56 -3.27
N PHE A 78 22.72 -0.68 -2.27
CA PHE A 78 23.85 0.01 -1.65
C PHE A 78 24.76 -0.95 -0.89
N THR A 79 24.19 -1.93 -0.20
CA THR A 79 24.95 -2.99 0.47
C THR A 79 25.77 -3.81 -0.53
N LEU A 80 25.19 -4.13 -1.70
CA LEU A 80 25.88 -4.82 -2.79
C LEU A 80 27.03 -3.98 -3.36
N VAL A 81 26.82 -2.68 -3.57
CA VAL A 81 27.85 -1.76 -4.07
C VAL A 81 28.99 -1.59 -3.05
N ALA A 82 28.68 -1.59 -1.75
CA ALA A 82 29.68 -1.54 -0.69
C ALA A 82 30.49 -2.84 -0.54
N GLY A 83 30.05 -3.94 -1.18
CA GLY A 83 30.70 -5.24 -1.08
C GLY A 83 30.42 -5.97 0.25
N GLU A 84 29.41 -5.53 1.00
CA GLU A 84 29.07 -6.05 2.34
C GLU A 84 28.02 -7.18 2.28
N PHE A 85 28.28 -8.19 1.43
CA PHE A 85 27.29 -9.25 1.13
C PHE A 85 26.75 -10.01 2.36
N SER A 86 27.55 -10.14 3.42
CA SER A 86 27.14 -10.81 4.67
C SER A 86 26.11 -10.03 5.48
N GLN A 87 25.92 -8.73 5.18
CA GLN A 87 24.97 -7.86 5.88
C GLN A 87 23.62 -7.76 5.18
N ILE A 88 23.45 -8.38 4.01
CA ILE A 88 22.17 -8.36 3.28
C ILE A 88 21.14 -9.16 4.06
N ASN A 89 20.23 -8.45 4.73
CA ASN A 89 19.11 -9.03 5.46
C ASN A 89 17.79 -8.57 4.85
N VAL A 90 17.21 -9.41 4.00
CA VAL A 90 15.98 -9.07 3.27
C VAL A 90 14.78 -9.10 4.21
N ASN A 91 14.08 -7.99 4.27
CA ASN A 91 12.83 -7.86 5.00
C ASN A 91 11.65 -8.41 4.21
N ILE A 92 11.41 -9.72 4.37
CA ILE A 92 10.35 -10.42 3.64
C ILE A 92 8.96 -9.81 3.86
N TYR A 93 8.69 -9.21 5.02
CA TYR A 93 7.40 -8.59 5.32
C TYR A 93 7.15 -7.35 4.46
N VAL A 94 8.18 -6.53 4.25
CA VAL A 94 8.15 -5.37 3.36
C VAL A 94 7.91 -5.82 1.91
N ILE A 95 8.59 -6.87 1.47
CA ILE A 95 8.41 -7.44 0.13
C ILE A 95 6.98 -7.95 -0.07
N ILE A 96 6.46 -8.74 0.87
CA ILE A 96 5.07 -9.26 0.80
C ILE A 96 4.07 -8.10 0.75
N PHE A 97 4.22 -7.10 1.63
CA PHE A 97 3.29 -5.98 1.69
C PHE A 97 3.33 -5.13 0.42
N GLY A 98 4.51 -4.85 -0.12
CA GLY A 98 4.61 -4.02 -1.31
C GLY A 98 4.11 -4.74 -2.57
N VAL A 99 4.33 -6.05 -2.71
CA VAL A 99 3.74 -6.83 -3.81
C VAL A 99 2.21 -6.79 -3.73
N LEU A 100 1.65 -6.99 -2.53
CA LEU A 100 0.22 -6.84 -2.30
C LEU A 100 -0.26 -5.42 -2.66
N SER A 101 0.52 -4.40 -2.32
CA SER A 101 0.22 -2.99 -2.61
C SER A 101 0.18 -2.71 -4.11
N ILE A 102 1.10 -3.26 -4.90
CA ILE A 102 1.09 -3.17 -6.36
C ILE A 102 -0.19 -3.80 -6.91
N ILE A 103 -0.55 -5.00 -6.46
CA ILE A 103 -1.74 -5.71 -6.93
C ILE A 103 -3.00 -4.90 -6.62
N ILE A 104 -3.12 -4.36 -5.41
CA ILE A 104 -4.25 -3.52 -4.98
C ILE A 104 -4.33 -2.26 -5.83
N LEU A 105 -3.21 -1.55 -6.03
CA LEU A 105 -3.16 -0.32 -6.82
C LEU A 105 -3.61 -0.56 -8.26
N LEU A 106 -3.06 -1.57 -8.92
CA LEU A 106 -3.42 -1.90 -10.30
C LEU A 106 -4.90 -2.28 -10.42
N SER A 107 -5.41 -3.02 -9.44
CA SER A 107 -6.82 -3.42 -9.41
C SER A 107 -7.76 -2.23 -9.19
N GLU A 108 -7.36 -1.26 -8.38
CA GLU A 108 -8.14 -0.04 -8.15
C GLU A 108 -8.11 0.88 -9.36
N LEU A 109 -6.94 1.09 -9.99
CA LEU A 109 -6.82 1.90 -11.20
C LEU A 109 -7.65 1.33 -12.37
N ARG A 110 -7.58 0.01 -12.60
CA ARG A 110 -8.41 -0.66 -13.62
C ARG A 110 -9.89 -0.43 -13.38
N TYR A 111 -10.31 -0.50 -12.12
CA TYR A 111 -11.71 -0.28 -11.76
C TYR A 111 -12.17 1.16 -11.99
N LEU A 112 -11.35 2.14 -11.63
CA LEU A 112 -11.64 3.55 -11.86
C LEU A 112 -11.70 3.89 -13.34
N ASN A 113 -10.80 3.35 -14.15
CA ASN A 113 -10.83 3.53 -15.61
C ASN A 113 -12.11 2.94 -16.23
N LYS A 114 -12.50 1.73 -15.84
CA LYS A 114 -13.76 1.13 -16.32
C LYS A 114 -14.98 1.98 -16.00
N ARG A 115 -15.06 2.52 -14.77
CA ARG A 115 -16.14 3.44 -14.36
C ARG A 115 -16.15 4.74 -15.17
N LYS A 116 -14.97 5.28 -15.48
CA LYS A 116 -14.83 6.48 -16.31
C LYS A 116 -15.35 6.26 -17.72
N GLU A 117 -15.01 5.12 -18.33
CA GLU A 117 -15.49 4.73 -19.67
C GLU A 117 -17.02 4.54 -19.69
N GLU A 118 -17.59 3.86 -18.69
CA GLU A 118 -19.05 3.69 -18.55
C GLU A 118 -19.76 5.04 -18.43
N ALA A 119 -19.24 5.96 -17.62
CA ALA A 119 -19.80 7.30 -17.47
C ALA A 119 -19.73 8.11 -18.77
N SER A 120 -18.62 8.06 -19.51
CA SER A 120 -18.49 8.75 -20.80
C SER A 120 -19.41 8.19 -21.90
N LYS A 121 -19.77 6.90 -21.83
CA LYS A 121 -20.70 6.29 -22.78
C LYS A 121 -22.13 6.74 -22.51
N ASN A 122 -22.54 6.79 -21.24
CA ASN A 122 -23.87 7.20 -20.85
C ASN A 122 -24.12 8.72 -21.00
N SER A 123 -23.08 9.56 -21.06
CA SER A 123 -23.24 10.99 -21.34
C SER A 123 -23.42 11.33 -22.82
N ASN A 124 -23.16 10.39 -23.72
CA ASN A 124 -23.19 10.57 -25.18
C ASN A 124 -24.41 9.90 -25.84
N THR A 125 -25.33 9.34 -25.03
CA THR A 125 -26.62 8.76 -25.42
C THR A 125 -27.75 9.55 -24.80
#